data_AF-A0A2M7VYF5-F1
#
_entry.id   AF-A0A2M7VYF5-F1
#
_cell.length_a   1.000
_cell.length_b   1.000
_cell.length_c   1.000
_cell.angle_alpha   90.00
_cell.angle_beta   90.00
_cell.angle_gamma   90.00
#
_symmetry.space_group_name_H-M   'P 1'
#
loop_
_entity.id
_entity.type
_entity.pdbx_description
1 polymer ?
#
loop_
_entity_poly.entity_id
_entity_poly.type
_entity_poly.pdbx_seq_one_letter_code
_entity_poly.pdbx_strand_id
1 'polypeptide(L)'
;MFNVLVLIYAIFYLILTQIRPVWALMLIIVALPAYLIRFSLVGIPCTLLELMIILSFGAWVVKILKDYKFDLKKYWREKRNRASYPFKLEIVALLLISYGAVFVAALSSSALGIFKAYFLEPIIWFILVINILGKEKKASEKIIWSMLISALLVSAVAIYQKITGQFIFNEFWANEATRRAVSFFGYPNAVGLYLAPIVVIMISFLQQKLFSNSDNKTRKNILEIVIIAVAIILSLLSIYFAKSEGALAGIVAAVIFYGLLVNKKMRQVTLA
;
A
#
# COMPACT_ATOMS: atom_id res chain seq x y z
N MET A 1 6.76 22.55 11.83
CA MET A 1 5.58 23.10 12.55
C MET A 1 4.41 22.15 12.35
N PHE A 2 3.68 21.77 13.39
CA PHE A 2 2.51 20.91 13.24
C PHE A 2 1.36 21.75 12.66
N ASN A 3 0.94 21.43 11.44
CA ASN A 3 -0.04 22.24 10.72
C ASN A 3 -1.45 21.96 11.26
N VAL A 4 -2.27 23.00 11.44
CA VAL A 4 -3.68 22.88 11.90
C VAL A 4 -4.48 21.88 11.06
N LEU A 5 -4.22 21.82 9.75
CA LEU A 5 -4.84 20.84 8.85
C LEU A 5 -4.51 19.39 9.22
N VAL A 6 -3.27 19.11 9.66
CA VAL A 6 -2.86 17.77 10.09
C VAL A 6 -3.56 17.39 11.39
N LEU A 7 -3.74 18.35 12.31
CA LEU A 7 -4.52 18.12 13.54
C LEU A 7 -5.97 17.76 13.23
N ILE A 8 -6.62 18.56 12.38
CA ILE A 8 -8.01 18.35 11.98
C ILE A 8 -8.15 16.98 11.30
N TYR A 9 -7.24 16.66 10.38
CA TYR A 9 -7.19 15.35 9.75
C TYR A 9 -7.02 14.21 10.77
N ALA A 10 -6.11 14.35 11.72
CA ALA A 10 -5.86 13.36 12.76
C ALA A 10 -7.11 13.06 13.59
N ILE A 11 -7.88 14.09 13.94
CA ILE A 11 -9.13 13.95 14.70
C ILE A 11 -10.16 13.17 13.87
N PHE A 12 -10.40 13.56 12.62
CA PHE A 12 -11.35 12.86 11.75
C PHE A 12 -10.91 11.42 11.48
N TYR A 13 -9.62 11.19 11.26
CA TYR A 13 -9.07 9.86 11.04
C TYR A 13 -9.21 8.99 12.29
N LEU A 14 -8.94 9.54 13.49
CA LEU A 14 -9.13 8.83 14.75
C LEU A 14 -10.60 8.44 14.94
N ILE A 15 -11.55 9.34 14.66
CA ILE A 15 -12.99 9.03 14.68
C ILE A 15 -13.29 7.87 13.72
N LEU A 16 -12.77 7.91 12.49
CA LEU A 16 -12.94 6.84 11.51
C LEU A 16 -12.39 5.50 12.03
N THR A 17 -11.22 5.49 12.67
CA THR A 17 -10.62 4.26 13.21
C THR A 17 -11.49 3.59 14.28
N GLN A 18 -12.21 4.38 15.08
CA GLN A 18 -13.07 3.89 16.14
C GLN A 18 -14.41 3.37 15.60
N ILE A 19 -15.02 4.08 14.65
CA ILE A 19 -16.34 3.71 14.11
C ILE A 19 -16.23 2.61 13.05
N ARG A 20 -15.26 2.72 12.13
CA ARG A 20 -15.07 1.83 10.98
C ARG A 20 -13.57 1.52 10.77
N PRO A 21 -12.95 0.68 11.62
CA PRO A 21 -11.51 0.39 11.53
C PRO A 21 -11.08 -0.17 10.17
N VAL A 22 -11.92 -0.98 9.53
CA VAL A 22 -11.67 -1.54 8.19
C VAL A 22 -11.54 -0.43 7.14
N TRP A 23 -12.41 0.58 7.20
CA TRP A 23 -12.38 1.72 6.27
C TRP A 23 -11.15 2.59 6.52
N ALA A 24 -10.73 2.75 7.78
CA ALA A 24 -9.49 3.44 8.12
C ALA A 24 -8.25 2.76 7.52
N LEU A 25 -8.18 1.42 7.55
CA LEU A 25 -7.08 0.67 6.93
C LEU A 25 -7.15 0.69 5.39
N MET A 26 -8.35 0.63 4.80
CA MET A 26 -8.51 0.84 3.35
C MET A 26 -8.03 2.23 2.94
N LEU A 27 -8.30 3.26 3.73
CA LEU A 27 -7.82 4.61 3.50
C LEU A 27 -6.29 4.71 3.57
N ILE A 28 -5.61 3.94 4.45
CA ILE A 28 -4.14 3.84 4.45
C ILE A 28 -3.63 3.33 3.10
N ILE A 29 -4.27 2.29 2.55
CA ILE A 29 -3.88 1.71 1.26
C ILE A 29 -4.12 2.72 0.12
N VAL A 30 -5.26 3.41 0.13
CA VAL A 30 -5.54 4.46 -0.86
C VAL A 30 -4.51 5.58 -0.77
N ALA A 31 -4.17 6.00 0.44
CA ALA A 31 -3.29 7.11 0.75
C ALA A 31 -1.83 6.70 0.95
N LEU A 32 -1.36 5.58 0.39
CA LEU A 32 0.06 5.21 0.47
C LEU A 32 1.00 6.36 0.06
N PRO A 33 0.75 7.15 -1.01
CA PRO A 33 1.59 8.29 -1.35
C PRO A 33 1.69 9.39 -0.27
N ALA A 34 0.84 9.36 0.77
CA ALA A 34 0.84 10.35 1.85
C ALA A 34 2.10 10.31 2.73
N TYR A 35 3.00 9.33 2.58
CA TYR A 35 4.33 9.36 3.22
C TYR A 35 5.16 10.59 2.81
N LEU A 36 4.83 11.20 1.66
CA LEU A 36 5.46 12.41 1.16
C LEU A 36 5.06 13.66 1.96
N ILE A 37 3.92 13.62 2.66
CA ILE A 37 3.46 14.73 3.49
C ILE A 37 4.19 14.63 4.84
N ARG A 38 5.32 15.33 4.91
CA ARG A 38 6.21 15.38 6.09
C ARG A 38 5.87 16.57 6.98
N PHE A 39 5.90 16.36 8.29
CA PHE A 39 5.75 17.41 9.29
C PHE A 39 6.58 17.08 10.54
N SER A 40 6.67 18.02 11.47
CA SER A 40 7.38 17.82 12.74
C SER A 40 6.38 17.78 13.90
N LEU A 41 6.35 16.69 14.66
CA LEU A 41 5.59 16.58 15.90
C LEU A 41 6.57 16.70 17.08
N VAL A 42 6.50 17.80 17.83
CA VAL A 42 7.38 18.04 19.00
C VAL A 42 8.88 17.81 18.67
N GLY A 43 9.34 18.35 17.54
CA GLY A 43 10.73 18.20 17.08
C GLY A 43 11.07 16.88 16.38
N ILE A 44 10.16 15.89 16.36
CA ILE A 44 10.36 14.60 15.69
C ILE A 44 9.78 14.65 14.27
N PRO A 45 10.55 14.29 13.22
CA PRO A 45 10.03 14.22 11.86
C PRO A 45 9.08 13.03 11.70
N CYS A 46 7.86 13.32 11.27
CA CYS A 46 6.80 12.35 11.02
C CYS A 46 6.19 12.54 9.62
N THR A 47 5.51 11.50 9.15
CA THR A 47 4.72 11.56 7.91
C THR A 47 3.23 11.41 8.19
N LEU A 48 2.39 11.86 7.25
CA LEU A 48 0.94 11.66 7.37
C LEU A 48 0.57 10.17 7.37
N LEU A 49 1.27 9.35 6.55
CA LEU A 49 1.07 7.91 6.52
C LEU A 49 1.41 7.26 7.87
N GLU A 50 2.54 7.64 8.46
CA GLU A 50 2.96 7.19 9.78
C GLU A 50 1.90 7.54 10.84
N LEU A 51 1.38 8.77 10.81
CA LEU A 51 0.31 9.20 11.71
C LEU A 51 -0.94 8.30 11.58
N MET A 52 -1.36 7.99 10.35
CA MET A 52 -2.51 7.10 10.10
C MET A 52 -2.27 5.69 10.67
N ILE A 53 -1.07 5.13 10.48
CA ILE A 53 -0.70 3.81 10.99
C ILE A 53 -0.70 3.82 12.52
N ILE A 54 -0.06 4.81 13.15
CA ILE A 54 0.03 4.92 14.62
C ILE A 54 -1.36 5.13 15.24
N LEU A 55 -2.21 5.99 14.67
CA LEU A 55 -3.57 6.21 15.17
C LEU A 55 -4.41 4.93 15.06
N SER A 56 -4.34 4.21 13.94
CA SER A 56 -5.00 2.91 13.77
C SER A 56 -4.50 1.88 14.77
N PHE A 57 -3.19 1.83 15.01
CA PHE A 57 -2.58 0.92 15.96
C PHE A 57 -2.99 1.25 17.40
N GLY A 58 -2.91 2.51 17.81
CA GLY A 58 -3.36 2.98 19.12
C GLY A 58 -4.84 2.69 19.35
N ALA A 59 -5.70 2.97 18.37
CA ALA A 59 -7.13 2.66 18.43
C ALA A 59 -7.40 1.16 18.64
N TRP A 60 -6.67 0.31 17.90
CA TRP A 60 -6.76 -1.15 18.03
C TRP A 60 -6.27 -1.65 19.40
N VAL A 61 -5.14 -1.13 19.91
CA VAL A 61 -4.63 -1.47 21.24
C VAL A 61 -5.62 -1.04 22.33
N VAL A 62 -6.16 0.18 22.27
CA VAL A 62 -7.17 0.66 23.22
C VAL A 62 -8.41 -0.22 23.22
N LYS A 63 -8.85 -0.69 22.05
CA LYS A 63 -9.97 -1.64 21.94
C LYS A 63 -9.66 -2.95 22.66
N ILE A 64 -8.47 -3.53 22.44
CA ILE A 64 -8.03 -4.74 23.15
C ILE A 64 -8.01 -4.51 24.66
N LEU A 65 -7.42 -3.41 25.11
CA LEU A 65 -7.36 -3.10 26.55
C LEU A 65 -8.76 -3.01 27.16
N LYS A 66 -9.72 -2.38 26.48
CA LYS A 66 -11.12 -2.31 26.92
C LYS A 66 -11.79 -3.68 26.96
N ASP A 67 -11.63 -4.49 25.91
CA ASP A 67 -12.22 -5.83 25.80
C ASP A 67 -11.75 -6.76 26.94
N TYR A 68 -10.52 -6.56 27.42
CA TYR A 68 -9.93 -7.32 28.52
C TYR A 68 -9.92 -6.58 29.87
N LYS A 69 -10.69 -5.49 30.02
CA LYS A 69 -10.78 -4.68 31.25
C LYS A 69 -9.41 -4.26 31.82
N PHE A 70 -8.47 -3.94 30.93
CA PHE A 70 -7.08 -3.59 31.22
C PHE A 70 -6.26 -4.69 31.91
N ASP A 71 -6.75 -5.93 31.97
CA ASP A 71 -5.99 -7.09 32.43
C ASP A 71 -5.24 -7.76 31.27
N LEU A 72 -4.00 -7.31 31.05
CA LEU A 72 -3.12 -7.89 30.04
C LEU A 72 -2.79 -9.36 30.32
N LYS A 73 -2.71 -9.79 31.59
CA LYS A 73 -2.40 -11.20 31.91
C LYS A 73 -3.50 -12.12 31.38
N LYS A 74 -4.76 -11.68 31.45
CA LYS A 74 -5.89 -12.40 30.85
C LYS A 74 -5.76 -12.52 29.33
N TYR A 75 -5.39 -11.44 28.64
CA TYR A 75 -5.12 -11.45 27.20
C TYR A 75 -4.05 -12.46 26.80
N TRP A 76 -2.93 -12.51 27.53
CA TRP A 76 -1.82 -13.44 27.24
C TRP A 76 -2.17 -14.91 27.53
N ARG A 77 -3.05 -15.18 28.51
CA ARG A 77 -3.51 -16.53 28.85
C ARG A 77 -4.54 -17.05 27.84
N GLU A 78 -5.43 -16.20 27.35
CA GLU A 78 -6.47 -16.59 26.40
C GLU A 78 -5.91 -16.67 24.97
N LYS A 79 -5.58 -17.88 24.51
CA LYS A 79 -5.17 -18.13 23.11
C LYS A 79 -6.33 -18.04 22.11
N ARG A 80 -7.59 -18.17 22.57
CA ARG A 80 -8.78 -18.32 21.71
C ARG A 80 -9.00 -17.18 20.72
N ASN A 81 -8.55 -15.97 21.06
CA ASN A 81 -8.77 -14.76 20.25
C ASN A 81 -7.51 -14.24 19.54
N ARG A 82 -6.38 -14.96 19.64
CA ARG A 82 -5.12 -14.54 19.00
C ARG A 82 -5.00 -15.15 17.61
N ALA A 83 -4.87 -14.30 16.60
CA ALA A 83 -4.42 -14.75 15.30
C ALA A 83 -2.97 -15.24 15.42
N SER A 84 -2.67 -16.41 14.86
CA SER A 84 -1.28 -16.84 14.74
C SER A 84 -0.62 -15.93 13.70
N TYR A 85 0.45 -15.24 14.09
CA TYR A 85 1.22 -14.43 13.15
C TYR A 85 2.12 -15.35 12.33
N PRO A 86 1.96 -15.39 11.00
CA PRO A 86 2.93 -16.08 10.17
C PRO A 86 4.27 -15.32 10.26
N PHE A 87 5.37 -16.06 10.16
CA PHE A 87 6.73 -15.52 10.20
C PHE A 87 7.11 -14.77 11.49
N LYS A 88 6.50 -15.13 12.63
CA LYS A 88 6.73 -14.43 13.90
C LYS A 88 8.21 -14.39 14.32
N LEU A 89 8.96 -15.47 14.08
CA LEU A 89 10.37 -15.58 14.52
C LEU A 89 11.26 -14.74 13.61
N GLU A 90 10.96 -14.75 12.32
CA GLU A 90 11.61 -14.01 11.26
C GLU A 90 11.38 -12.50 11.45
N ILE A 91 10.17 -12.08 11.81
CA ILE A 91 9.87 -10.69 12.14
C ILE A 91 10.66 -10.24 13.38
N VAL A 92 10.71 -11.06 14.42
CA VAL A 92 11.48 -10.75 15.64
C VAL A 92 12.98 -10.67 15.32
N ALA A 93 13.51 -11.64 14.57
CA ALA A 93 14.90 -11.63 14.15
C ALA A 93 15.23 -10.40 13.31
N LEU A 94 14.37 -10.05 12.34
CA LEU A 94 14.51 -8.87 11.50
C LEU A 94 14.53 -7.58 12.33
N LEU A 95 13.64 -7.45 13.32
CA LEU A 95 13.62 -6.30 14.23
C LEU A 95 14.90 -6.20 15.07
N LEU A 96 15.38 -7.32 15.62
CA LEU A 96 16.61 -7.33 16.41
C LEU A 96 17.83 -6.97 15.56
N ILE A 97 17.94 -7.52 14.35
CA ILE A 97 19.04 -7.22 13.42
C ILE A 97 18.98 -5.76 12.97
N SER A 98 17.81 -5.28 12.54
CA SER A 98 17.65 -3.91 12.08
C SER A 98 17.88 -2.90 13.20
N TYR A 99 17.43 -3.17 14.42
CA TYR A 99 17.71 -2.33 15.59
C TYR A 99 19.20 -2.37 15.97
N GLY A 100 19.85 -3.54 15.90
CA GLY A 100 21.29 -3.69 16.04
C GLY A 100 22.09 -2.82 15.05
N ALA A 101 21.65 -2.76 13.79
CA ALA A 101 22.27 -1.91 12.78
C ALA A 101 22.17 -0.41 13.11
N VAL A 102 21.11 0.04 13.80
CA VAL A 102 20.99 1.43 14.27
C VAL A 102 22.06 1.77 15.31
N PHE A 103 22.40 0.83 16.20
CA PHE A 103 23.51 1.03 17.14
C PHE A 103 24.86 1.14 16.44
N VAL A 104 25.11 0.29 15.44
CA VAL A 104 26.32 0.37 14.61
C VAL A 104 26.38 1.73 13.89
N ALA A 105 25.24 2.28 13.49
CA ALA A 105 25.10 3.61 12.91
C ALA A 105 25.07 4.75 13.96
N ALA A 106 25.60 4.52 15.16
CA ALA A 106 25.74 5.47 16.24
C ALA A 106 24.43 6.21 16.63
N LEU A 107 23.29 5.52 16.54
CA LEU A 107 21.97 6.07 16.88
C LEU A 107 21.64 7.38 16.13
N SER A 108 22.19 7.56 14.93
CA SER A 108 21.92 8.76 14.13
C SER A 108 20.43 8.90 13.81
N SER A 109 19.94 10.14 13.74
CA SER A 109 18.53 10.42 13.43
C SER A 109 18.11 9.83 12.08
N SER A 110 19.02 9.80 11.11
CA SER A 110 18.82 9.17 9.81
C SER A 110 18.64 7.66 9.91
N ALA A 111 19.47 6.98 10.72
CA ALA A 111 19.35 5.53 10.94
C ALA A 111 18.05 5.17 11.65
N LEU A 112 17.65 5.96 12.66
CA LEU A 112 16.36 5.80 13.32
C LEU A 112 15.17 6.05 12.37
N GLY A 113 15.30 7.03 11.47
CA GLY A 113 14.30 7.29 10.43
C GLY A 113 14.13 6.12 9.47
N ILE A 114 15.24 5.52 9.00
CA ILE A 114 15.22 4.33 8.14
C ILE A 114 14.64 3.13 8.89
N PHE A 115 15.09 2.88 10.12
CA PHE A 115 14.57 1.82 10.96
C PHE A 115 13.04 1.90 11.11
N LYS A 116 12.55 3.10 11.41
CA LYS A 116 11.12 3.35 11.58
C LYS A 116 10.35 3.10 10.28
N ALA A 117 10.76 3.72 9.18
CA ALA A 117 10.01 3.69 7.92
C ALA A 117 10.06 2.33 7.20
N TYR A 118 11.19 1.60 7.26
CA TYR A 118 11.39 0.36 6.50
C TYR A 118 11.12 -0.91 7.30
N PHE A 119 11.15 -0.86 8.63
CA PHE A 119 10.96 -2.04 9.48
C PHE A 119 9.79 -1.88 10.43
N LEU A 120 9.82 -0.86 11.30
CA LEU A 120 8.81 -0.73 12.36
C LEU A 120 7.40 -0.47 11.79
N GLU A 121 7.25 0.54 10.93
CA GLU A 121 5.96 0.90 10.34
C GLU A 121 5.34 -0.24 9.52
N PRO A 122 6.07 -0.94 8.61
CA PRO A 122 5.55 -2.12 7.92
C PRO A 122 5.11 -3.25 8.84
N ILE A 123 5.80 -3.47 9.97
CA ILE A 123 5.42 -4.52 10.94
C ILE A 123 4.15 -4.12 11.69
N ILE A 124 4.02 -2.86 12.10
CA ILE A 124 2.80 -2.34 12.73
C ILE A 124 1.63 -2.47 11.74
N TRP A 125 1.83 -2.07 10.49
CA TRP A 125 0.85 -2.22 9.42
C TRP A 125 0.47 -3.69 9.22
N PHE A 126 1.43 -4.60 9.15
CA PHE A 126 1.19 -6.04 9.03
C PHE A 126 0.32 -6.57 10.19
N ILE A 127 0.61 -6.18 11.43
CA ILE A 127 -0.21 -6.55 12.59
C ILE A 127 -1.66 -6.08 12.42
N LEU A 128 -1.88 -4.84 11.95
CA LEU A 128 -3.21 -4.30 11.70
C LEU A 128 -3.94 -5.05 10.59
N VAL A 129 -3.25 -5.36 9.49
CA VAL A 129 -3.82 -6.14 8.38
C VAL A 129 -4.31 -7.50 8.90
N ILE A 130 -3.48 -8.24 9.64
CA ILE A 130 -3.86 -9.58 10.15
C ILE A 130 -5.03 -9.49 11.14
N ASN A 131 -5.00 -8.55 12.08
CA ASN A 131 -5.97 -8.52 13.18
C ASN A 131 -7.29 -7.85 12.85
N ILE A 132 -7.31 -6.93 11.88
CA ILE A 132 -8.50 -6.20 11.48
C ILE A 132 -8.97 -6.71 10.11
N LEU A 133 -8.17 -6.54 9.05
CA LEU A 133 -8.58 -6.98 7.71
C LEU A 133 -8.65 -8.51 7.59
N GLY A 134 -7.75 -9.26 8.24
CA GLY A 134 -7.75 -10.73 8.19
C GLY A 134 -9.01 -11.37 8.76
N LYS A 135 -9.81 -10.64 9.54
CA LYS A 135 -11.10 -11.09 10.09
C LYS A 135 -12.29 -10.71 9.19
N GLU A 136 -12.07 -9.88 8.18
CA GLU A 136 -13.12 -9.37 7.30
C GLU A 136 -13.46 -10.35 6.17
N LYS A 137 -14.75 -10.46 5.86
CA LYS A 137 -15.18 -11.14 4.63
C LYS A 137 -14.64 -10.40 3.42
N LYS A 138 -14.09 -11.15 2.46
CA LYS A 138 -13.53 -10.61 1.22
C LYS A 138 -12.42 -9.57 1.45
N ALA A 139 -11.60 -9.76 2.49
CA ALA A 139 -10.50 -8.86 2.83
C ALA A 139 -9.54 -8.60 1.65
N SER A 140 -9.17 -9.64 0.92
CA SER A 140 -8.32 -9.54 -0.28
C SER A 140 -8.94 -8.64 -1.35
N GLU A 141 -10.23 -8.81 -1.64
CA GLU A 141 -10.96 -7.97 -2.59
C GLU A 141 -10.99 -6.51 -2.12
N LYS A 142 -11.26 -6.23 -0.84
CA LYS A 142 -11.22 -4.86 -0.28
C LYS A 142 -9.84 -4.21 -0.43
N ILE A 143 -8.77 -4.97 -0.18
CA ILE A 143 -7.39 -4.51 -0.34
C ILE A 143 -7.11 -4.16 -1.81
N ILE A 144 -7.44 -5.06 -2.73
CA ILE A 144 -7.21 -4.85 -4.17
C ILE A 144 -8.00 -3.64 -4.68
N TRP A 145 -9.25 -3.47 -4.28
CA TRP A 145 -10.04 -2.29 -4.62
C TRP A 145 -9.44 -0.99 -4.07
N SER A 146 -8.86 -1.02 -2.87
CA SER A 146 -8.18 0.15 -2.29
C SER A 146 -6.90 0.47 -3.07
N MET A 147 -6.13 -0.54 -3.48
CA MET A 147 -4.96 -0.38 -4.34
C MET A 147 -5.34 0.16 -5.73
N LEU A 148 -6.46 -0.31 -6.29
CA LEU A 148 -6.99 0.18 -7.56
C LEU A 148 -7.33 1.67 -7.49
N ILE A 149 -8.02 2.11 -6.44
CA ILE A 149 -8.33 3.55 -6.24
C ILE A 149 -7.02 4.35 -6.13
N SER A 150 -6.05 3.86 -5.35
CA SER A 150 -4.75 4.52 -5.24
C SER A 150 -4.03 4.63 -6.60
N ALA A 151 -4.01 3.53 -7.36
CA ALA A 151 -3.40 3.49 -8.69
C ALA A 151 -4.09 4.45 -9.67
N LEU A 152 -5.41 4.57 -9.62
CA LEU A 152 -6.16 5.55 -10.42
C LEU A 152 -5.79 6.98 -10.05
N LEU A 153 -5.65 7.31 -8.77
CA LEU A 153 -5.23 8.65 -8.33
C LEU A 153 -3.82 8.98 -8.83
N VAL A 154 -2.87 8.06 -8.63
CA VAL A 154 -1.48 8.22 -9.12
C VAL A 154 -1.44 8.37 -10.63
N SER A 155 -2.21 7.56 -11.35
CA SER A 155 -2.28 7.57 -12.81
C SER A 155 -2.92 8.84 -13.35
N ALA A 156 -4.00 9.31 -12.74
CA ALA A 156 -4.68 10.54 -13.14
C ALA A 156 -3.72 11.75 -13.08
N VAL A 157 -2.95 11.87 -11.99
CA VAL A 157 -1.95 12.95 -11.86
C VAL A 157 -0.81 12.77 -12.88
N ALA A 158 -0.32 11.56 -13.09
CA ALA A 158 0.74 11.30 -14.07
C ALA A 158 0.32 11.64 -15.51
N ILE A 159 -0.90 11.26 -15.90
CA ILE A 159 -1.47 11.56 -17.23
C ILE A 159 -1.68 13.06 -17.37
N TYR A 160 -2.23 13.72 -16.35
CA TYR A 160 -2.38 15.18 -16.35
C TYR A 160 -1.03 15.88 -16.54
N GLN A 161 0.00 15.50 -15.77
CA GLN A 161 1.36 16.02 -15.92
C GLN A 161 1.93 15.78 -17.32
N LYS A 162 1.66 14.62 -17.94
CA LYS A 162 2.12 14.36 -19.30
C LYS A 162 1.49 15.31 -20.32
N ILE A 163 0.19 15.59 -20.18
CA ILE A 163 -0.55 16.46 -21.10
C ILE A 163 -0.14 17.92 -20.93
N THR A 164 -0.13 18.42 -19.69
CA THR A 164 0.05 19.85 -19.42
C THR A 164 1.51 20.27 -19.18
N GLY A 165 2.38 19.35 -18.76
CA GLY A 165 3.72 19.67 -18.27
C GLY A 165 3.73 20.36 -16.90
N GLN A 166 2.56 20.62 -16.29
CA GLN A 166 2.46 21.29 -15.00
C GLN A 166 2.75 20.33 -13.85
N PHE A 167 3.14 20.88 -12.69
CA PHE A 167 3.50 20.12 -11.48
C PHE A 167 4.64 19.12 -11.68
N ILE A 168 5.50 19.33 -12.68
CA ILE A 168 6.80 18.70 -12.82
C ILE A 168 7.83 19.77 -12.45
N PHE A 169 8.37 19.71 -11.22
CA PHE A 169 9.26 20.75 -10.71
C PHE A 169 10.70 20.65 -11.26
N ASN A 170 11.07 19.52 -11.85
CA ASN A 170 12.34 19.36 -12.54
C ASN A 170 12.21 19.85 -13.98
N GLU A 171 12.96 20.90 -14.34
CA GLU A 171 12.89 21.54 -15.65
C GLU A 171 13.17 20.57 -16.81
N PHE A 172 14.16 19.69 -16.65
CA PHE A 172 14.52 18.68 -17.65
C PHE A 172 13.37 17.68 -17.88
N TRP A 173 12.61 17.31 -16.85
CA TRP A 173 11.44 16.44 -17.02
C TRP A 173 10.16 17.17 -17.40
N ALA A 174 10.10 18.50 -17.25
CA ALA A 174 8.95 19.31 -17.62
C ALA A 174 8.93 19.66 -19.12
N ASN A 175 10.12 19.89 -19.70
CA ASN A 175 10.30 20.21 -21.11
C ASN A 175 9.64 19.15 -22.01
N GLU A 176 8.89 19.60 -23.03
CA GLU A 176 8.09 18.74 -23.90
C GLU A 176 8.91 17.63 -24.59
N ALA A 177 10.13 17.94 -25.05
CA ALA A 177 10.99 16.98 -25.75
C ALA A 177 11.45 15.83 -24.82
N THR A 178 11.67 16.13 -23.54
CA THR A 178 12.21 15.20 -22.54
C THR A 178 11.18 14.83 -21.48
N ARG A 179 9.89 15.13 -21.70
CA ARG A 179 8.86 15.10 -20.66
C ARG A 179 8.70 13.73 -20.01
N ARG A 180 8.79 13.69 -18.68
CA ARG A 180 8.58 12.48 -17.86
C ARG A 180 7.64 12.77 -16.69
N ALA A 181 6.56 12.00 -16.59
CA ALA A 181 5.61 12.13 -15.49
C ALA A 181 6.21 11.63 -14.16
N VAL A 182 5.99 12.36 -13.07
CA VAL A 182 6.50 12.04 -11.72
C VAL A 182 5.39 11.72 -10.72
N SER A 183 4.14 12.00 -11.09
CA SER A 183 2.96 11.96 -10.21
C SER A 183 3.26 12.70 -8.90
N PHE A 184 2.96 12.09 -7.76
CA PHE A 184 3.26 12.63 -6.43
C PHE A 184 4.74 12.50 -6.02
N PHE A 185 5.51 11.61 -6.64
CA PHE A 185 6.77 11.08 -6.07
C PHE A 185 8.02 11.93 -6.32
N GLY A 186 7.92 12.98 -7.13
CA GLY A 186 9.02 13.90 -7.40
C GLY A 186 10.10 13.38 -8.35
N TYR A 187 10.08 12.10 -8.73
CA TYR A 187 10.92 11.54 -9.79
C TYR A 187 10.21 10.42 -10.58
N PRO A 188 10.50 10.24 -11.88
CA PRO A 188 9.67 9.40 -12.75
C PRO A 188 9.69 7.92 -12.38
N ASN A 189 10.85 7.39 -12.03
CA ASN A 189 11.00 5.95 -11.77
C ASN A 189 10.13 5.47 -10.60
N ALA A 190 9.83 6.32 -9.61
CA ALA A 190 8.93 5.98 -8.51
C ALA A 190 7.50 5.66 -8.96
N VAL A 191 7.00 6.31 -10.02
CA VAL A 191 5.70 5.99 -10.61
C VAL A 191 5.68 4.52 -11.05
N GLY A 192 6.76 4.08 -11.70
CA GLY A 192 6.97 2.69 -12.10
C GLY A 192 7.05 1.73 -10.92
N LEU A 193 7.90 2.04 -9.93
CA LEU A 193 8.07 1.21 -8.72
C LEU A 193 6.76 1.04 -7.94
N TYR A 194 5.91 2.06 -7.95
CA TYR A 194 4.61 2.03 -7.29
C TYR A 194 3.55 1.26 -8.11
N LEU A 195 3.35 1.61 -9.38
CA LEU A 195 2.25 1.07 -10.18
C LEU A 195 2.52 -0.33 -10.71
N ALA A 196 3.76 -0.70 -11.02
CA ALA A 196 4.09 -2.01 -11.61
C ALA A 196 3.57 -3.21 -10.78
N PRO A 197 3.85 -3.34 -9.48
CA PRO A 197 3.32 -4.46 -8.70
C PRO A 197 1.79 -4.42 -8.60
N ILE A 198 1.18 -3.23 -8.54
CA ILE A 198 -0.28 -3.09 -8.50
C ILE A 198 -0.90 -3.57 -9.82
N VAL A 199 -0.30 -3.23 -10.96
CA VAL A 199 -0.74 -3.70 -12.28
C VAL A 199 -0.75 -5.21 -12.36
N VAL A 200 0.31 -5.89 -11.90
CA VAL A 200 0.38 -7.36 -11.89
C VAL A 200 -0.74 -7.95 -11.04
N ILE A 201 -0.97 -7.41 -9.83
CA ILE A 201 -2.08 -7.84 -8.95
C ILE A 201 -3.43 -7.61 -9.63
N MET A 202 -3.63 -6.47 -10.29
CA MET A 202 -4.87 -6.15 -11.00
C MET A 202 -5.11 -7.06 -12.20
N ILE A 203 -4.07 -7.45 -12.95
CA ILE A 203 -4.16 -8.42 -14.05
C ILE A 203 -4.64 -9.77 -13.50
N SER A 204 -4.03 -10.26 -12.42
CA SER A 204 -4.46 -11.49 -11.77
C SER A 204 -5.91 -11.41 -11.27
N PHE A 205 -6.31 -10.27 -10.70
CA PHE A 205 -7.68 -10.04 -10.24
C PHE A 205 -8.69 -9.97 -11.38
N LEU A 206 -8.34 -9.35 -12.50
CA LEU A 206 -9.13 -9.31 -13.73
C LEU A 206 -9.32 -10.72 -14.29
N GLN A 207 -8.24 -11.51 -14.36
CA GLN A 207 -8.32 -12.91 -14.78
C GLN A 207 -9.27 -13.70 -13.88
N GLN A 208 -9.16 -13.55 -12.55
CA GLN A 208 -10.07 -14.20 -11.62
C GLN A 208 -11.54 -13.85 -11.91
N LYS A 209 -11.85 -12.56 -12.13
CA LYS A 209 -13.23 -12.12 -12.45
C LYS A 209 -13.73 -12.63 -13.81
N LEU A 210 -12.85 -12.79 -14.80
CA LEU A 210 -13.19 -13.28 -16.14
C LEU A 210 -13.39 -14.80 -16.19
N PHE A 211 -12.54 -15.56 -15.50
CA PHE A 211 -12.45 -17.03 -15.62
C PHE A 211 -12.92 -17.80 -14.38
N SER A 212 -13.40 -17.12 -13.33
CA SER A 212 -14.01 -17.79 -12.18
C SER A 212 -15.30 -18.49 -12.58
N ASN A 213 -15.21 -19.80 -12.84
CA ASN A 213 -16.32 -20.73 -12.98
C ASN A 213 -16.92 -21.03 -11.59
N SER A 214 -17.43 -20.02 -10.88
CA SER A 214 -18.19 -20.30 -9.68
C SER A 214 -19.58 -20.76 -10.09
N ASP A 215 -19.95 -21.98 -9.70
CA ASP A 215 -21.25 -22.66 -9.89
C ASP A 215 -22.49 -21.90 -9.38
N ASN A 216 -22.32 -20.66 -8.91
CA ASN A 216 -23.43 -19.81 -8.52
C ASN A 216 -23.71 -18.80 -9.63
N LYS A 217 -24.99 -18.66 -9.97
CA LYS A 217 -25.68 -17.70 -10.85
C LYS A 217 -25.35 -16.20 -10.64
N THR A 218 -24.19 -15.83 -10.12
CA THR A 218 -23.74 -14.45 -10.00
C THR A 218 -23.30 -13.98 -11.39
N ARG A 219 -24.16 -13.22 -12.06
CA ARG A 219 -23.81 -12.54 -13.31
C ARG A 219 -22.46 -11.83 -13.14
N LYS A 220 -21.55 -12.04 -14.09
CA LYS A 220 -20.29 -11.28 -14.14
C LYS A 220 -20.62 -9.80 -14.10
N ASN A 221 -20.09 -9.07 -13.13
CA ASN A 221 -20.29 -7.64 -13.04
C ASN A 221 -19.42 -6.95 -14.10
N ILE A 222 -20.01 -6.67 -15.26
CA ILE A 222 -19.31 -6.08 -16.41
C ILE A 222 -18.68 -4.74 -16.02
N LEU A 223 -19.36 -3.96 -15.16
CA LEU A 223 -18.83 -2.67 -14.68
C LEU A 223 -17.53 -2.85 -13.89
N GLU A 224 -17.45 -3.84 -12.99
CA GLU A 224 -16.21 -4.12 -12.25
C GLU A 224 -15.07 -4.49 -13.19
N ILE A 225 -15.34 -5.34 -14.18
CA ILE A 225 -14.35 -5.79 -15.18
C ILE A 225 -13.83 -4.59 -15.97
N VAL A 226 -14.73 -3.72 -16.44
CA VAL A 226 -14.37 -2.51 -17.18
C VAL A 226 -13.53 -1.56 -16.30
N ILE A 227 -13.92 -1.33 -15.05
CA ILE A 227 -13.17 -0.46 -14.13
C ILE A 227 -11.75 -1.00 -13.90
N ILE A 228 -11.60 -2.30 -13.66
CA ILE A 228 -10.28 -2.92 -13.46
C ILE A 228 -9.43 -2.82 -14.73
N ALA A 229 -10.01 -3.11 -15.90
CA ALA A 229 -9.31 -3.02 -17.18
C ALA A 229 -8.84 -1.59 -17.47
N VAL A 230 -9.72 -0.59 -17.26
CA VAL A 230 -9.37 0.83 -17.40
C VAL A 230 -8.24 1.20 -16.42
N ALA A 231 -8.31 0.78 -15.16
CA ALA A 231 -7.26 1.06 -14.18
C ALA A 231 -5.90 0.48 -14.59
N ILE A 232 -5.86 -0.73 -15.14
CA ILE A 232 -4.64 -1.34 -15.69
C ILE A 232 -4.09 -0.51 -16.85
N ILE A 233 -4.93 -0.15 -17.82
CA ILE A 233 -4.53 0.64 -19.00
C ILE A 233 -3.96 2.00 -18.57
N LEU A 234 -4.67 2.72 -17.70
CA LEU A 234 -4.21 4.03 -17.20
C LEU A 234 -2.90 3.92 -16.41
N SER A 235 -2.74 2.84 -15.63
CA SER A 235 -1.50 2.59 -14.89
C SER A 235 -0.33 2.30 -15.84
N LEU A 236 -0.52 1.46 -16.86
CA LEU A 236 0.50 1.17 -17.88
C LEU A 236 0.90 2.42 -18.67
N LEU A 237 -0.08 3.23 -19.08
CA LEU A 237 0.18 4.53 -19.72
C LEU A 237 1.00 5.46 -18.82
N SER A 238 0.70 5.49 -17.52
CA SER A 238 1.43 6.31 -16.56
C SER A 238 2.88 5.85 -16.38
N ILE A 239 3.12 4.53 -16.32
CA ILE A 239 4.48 3.96 -16.28
C ILE A 239 5.25 4.30 -17.55
N TYR A 240 4.59 4.21 -18.71
CA TYR A 240 5.16 4.59 -20.00
C TYR A 240 5.50 6.09 -20.04
N PHE A 241 4.61 6.97 -19.59
CA PHE A 241 4.85 8.42 -19.53
C PHE A 241 5.95 8.82 -18.54
N ALA A 242 6.19 8.02 -17.51
CA ALA A 242 7.34 8.16 -16.62
C ALA A 242 8.66 7.70 -17.27
N LYS A 243 8.61 7.02 -18.42
CA LYS A 243 9.74 6.33 -19.06
C LYS A 243 10.46 5.41 -18.07
N SER A 244 9.72 4.64 -17.29
CA SER A 244 10.28 3.70 -16.32
C SER A 244 10.47 2.33 -16.98
N GLU A 245 11.54 2.18 -17.76
CA GLU A 245 11.83 0.97 -18.54
C GLU A 245 11.96 -0.28 -17.67
N GLY A 246 12.65 -0.17 -16.53
CA GLY A 246 12.78 -1.27 -15.57
C GLY A 246 11.43 -1.73 -15.00
N ALA A 247 10.47 -0.82 -14.82
CA ALA A 247 9.13 -1.19 -14.38
C ALA A 247 8.34 -1.93 -15.47
N LEU A 248 8.47 -1.51 -16.74
CA LEU A 248 7.86 -2.21 -17.87
C LEU A 248 8.44 -3.61 -18.04
N ALA A 249 9.77 -3.75 -18.01
CA ALA A 249 10.46 -5.03 -18.05
C ALA A 249 10.05 -5.93 -16.87
N GLY A 250 9.94 -5.36 -15.67
CA GLY A 250 9.47 -6.06 -14.47
C GLY A 250 8.04 -6.57 -14.59
N ILE A 251 7.12 -5.79 -15.18
CA ILE A 251 5.74 -6.23 -15.45
C ILE A 251 5.74 -7.40 -16.44
N VAL A 252 6.49 -7.31 -17.54
CA VAL A 252 6.58 -8.39 -18.54
C VAL A 252 7.09 -9.66 -17.89
N ALA A 253 8.21 -9.59 -17.15
CA ALA A 253 8.75 -10.73 -16.43
C ALA A 253 7.74 -11.31 -15.43
N ALA A 254 7.08 -10.47 -14.63
CA ALA A 254 6.09 -10.91 -13.65
C ALA A 254 4.88 -11.57 -14.30
N VAL A 255 4.38 -11.06 -15.43
CA VAL A 255 3.27 -11.66 -16.19
C VAL A 255 3.68 -13.02 -16.78
N ILE A 256 4.90 -13.16 -17.29
CA ILE A 256 5.44 -14.44 -17.76
C ILE A 256 5.49 -15.45 -16.61
N PHE A 257 6.13 -15.10 -15.49
CA PHE A 257 6.21 -15.99 -14.33
C PHE A 257 4.82 -16.36 -13.79
N TYR A 258 3.92 -15.40 -13.72
CA TYR A 258 2.53 -15.64 -13.34
C TYR A 258 1.86 -16.64 -14.28
N GLY A 259 1.95 -16.45 -15.60
CA GLY A 259 1.38 -17.35 -16.60
C GLY A 259 1.93 -18.78 -16.50
N LEU A 260 3.23 -18.94 -16.25
CA LEU A 260 3.87 -20.25 -16.07
C LEU A 260 3.42 -21.00 -14.80
N LEU A 261 3.16 -20.28 -13.72
CA LEU A 261 2.90 -20.85 -12.39
C LEU A 261 1.41 -21.06 -12.08
N VAL A 262 0.49 -20.31 -12.70
CA VAL A 262 -0.93 -20.30 -12.31
C VAL A 262 -1.67 -21.59 -12.67
N ASN A 263 -1.66 -22.01 -13.94
CA ASN A 263 -2.29 -23.27 -14.36
C ASN A 263 -1.77 -23.76 -15.73
N LYS A 264 -2.08 -25.02 -16.08
CA LYS A 264 -1.61 -25.64 -17.34
C LYS A 264 -2.06 -24.88 -18.60
N LYS A 265 -3.26 -24.29 -18.60
CA LYS A 265 -3.79 -23.54 -19.76
C LYS A 265 -3.03 -22.23 -19.97
N MET A 266 -2.84 -21.47 -18.90
CA MET A 266 -2.06 -20.23 -18.91
C MET A 266 -0.60 -20.51 -19.30
N ARG A 267 -0.03 -21.61 -18.80
CA ARG A 267 1.33 -22.02 -19.18
C ARG A 267 1.46 -22.26 -20.68
N GLN A 268 0.48 -22.89 -21.32
CA GLN A 268 0.48 -23.09 -22.77
C GLN A 268 0.38 -21.77 -23.53
N VAL A 269 -0.50 -20.85 -23.08
CA VAL A 269 -0.61 -19.51 -23.67
C VAL A 269 0.67 -18.70 -23.51
N THR A 270 1.40 -18.85 -22.40
CA THR A 270 2.65 -18.14 -22.15
C THR A 270 3.83 -18.70 -22.93
N LEU A 271 3.82 -19.98 -23.30
CA LEU A 271 4.89 -20.65 -24.05
C LEU A 271 4.69 -20.62 -25.58
N ALA A 272 3.49 -20.27 -26.04
CA ALA A 272 3.13 -20.15 -27.46
C ALA A 272 3.46 -18.75 -27.98
#